data_AF-A0A8S1LXZ6-F1
#
_entry.id   AF-A0A8S1LXZ6-F1
#
_cell.length_a   1.000
_cell.length_b   1.000
_cell.length_c   1.000
_cell.angle_alpha   90.00
_cell.angle_beta   90.00
_cell.angle_gamma   90.00
#
_symmetry.space_group_name_H-M   'P 1'
#
loop_
_entity.id
_entity.type
_entity.pdbx_description
1 polymer ?
#
loop_
_entity_poly.entity_id
_entity_poly.type
_entity_poly.pdbx_seq_one_letter_code
_entity_poly.pdbx_strand_id
1 'polypeptide(L)'
;MYINLTQNNQSWWTHTSLVPTETQNQVFNLVNGQSSFQNKATLLTTYLSLEAVNRIGPAKKLAIYFKAGIVGAVFLGTRFASGSYYAKSIKPEIGKLLDGAPIWENKFDVPELDKKFFFIDDDNNFEPSLWHHGINQIDKPKQFYKFE
;
A
#
# COMPACT_ATOMS: atom_id res chain seq x y z
N MET A 1 5.37 7.73 -1.50
CA MET A 1 5.28 6.26 -1.43
C MET A 1 5.16 5.69 -2.83
N TYR A 2 5.96 4.67 -3.17
CA TYR A 2 5.83 3.97 -4.45
C TYR A 2 4.63 3.04 -4.46
N ILE A 3 3.86 3.04 -5.56
CA ILE A 3 2.70 2.18 -5.76
C ILE A 3 2.89 1.37 -7.04
N ASN A 4 2.58 0.07 -6.98
CA ASN A 4 2.45 -0.80 -8.15
C ASN A 4 0.98 -0.85 -8.57
N LEU A 5 0.71 -0.44 -9.80
CA LEU A 5 -0.60 -0.42 -10.45
C LEU A 5 -0.64 -1.48 -11.56
N THR A 6 -1.83 -1.96 -11.91
CA THR A 6 -2.01 -2.90 -13.00
C THR A 6 -2.96 -2.31 -14.02
N GLN A 7 -2.51 -2.20 -15.27
CA GLN A 7 -3.30 -1.68 -16.40
C GLN A 7 -2.97 -2.53 -17.62
N ASN A 8 -3.99 -2.99 -18.36
CA ASN A 8 -3.81 -3.83 -19.55
C ASN A 8 -2.95 -5.10 -19.31
N ASN A 9 -3.16 -5.76 -18.16
CA ASN A 9 -2.35 -6.91 -17.71
C ASN A 9 -0.85 -6.64 -17.54
N GLN A 10 -0.43 -5.38 -17.50
CA GLN A 10 0.95 -4.97 -17.24
C GLN A 10 1.06 -4.27 -15.88
N SER A 11 2.18 -4.48 -15.20
CA SER A 11 2.50 -3.79 -13.95
C SER A 11 3.22 -2.48 -14.23
N TRP A 12 2.77 -1.44 -13.54
CA TRP A 12 3.25 -0.08 -13.69
C TRP A 12 3.58 0.50 -12.32
N TRP A 13 4.48 1.47 -12.30
CA TRP A 13 4.91 2.13 -11.08
C TRP A 13 4.60 3.62 -11.11
N THR A 14 4.18 4.14 -9.96
CA THR A 14 4.01 5.57 -9.71
C THR A 14 4.42 5.92 -8.29
N HIS A 15 4.41 7.20 -7.95
CA HIS A 15 4.71 7.71 -6.62
C HIS A 15 3.63 8.67 -6.14
N THR A 16 3.22 8.54 -4.87
CA THR A 16 2.15 9.39 -4.30
C THR A 16 2.48 10.88 -4.25
N SER A 17 3.74 11.28 -4.44
CA SER A 17 4.10 12.72 -4.56
C SER A 17 3.66 13.34 -5.88
N LEU A 18 3.24 12.54 -6.85
CA LEU A 18 2.87 12.96 -8.21
C LEU A 18 1.38 13.22 -8.36
N VAL A 19 0.63 13.13 -7.25
CA VAL A 19 -0.82 13.40 -7.18
C VAL A 19 -1.08 14.45 -6.09
N PRO A 20 -2.25 15.10 -6.09
CA PRO A 20 -2.59 16.09 -5.07
C PRO A 20 -2.48 15.54 -3.64
N THR A 21 -2.15 16.41 -2.69
CA THR A 21 -1.98 16.04 -1.27
C THR A 21 -3.21 15.35 -0.68
N GLU A 22 -4.42 15.72 -1.09
CA GLU A 22 -5.65 15.05 -0.65
C GLU A 22 -5.67 13.57 -1.07
N THR A 23 -5.41 13.29 -2.34
CA THR A 23 -5.28 11.93 -2.88
C THR A 23 -4.19 11.15 -2.18
N GLN A 24 -3.02 11.78 -1.95
CA GLN A 24 -1.92 11.17 -1.20
C GLN A 24 -2.37 10.72 0.19
N ASN A 25 -3.09 11.58 0.92
CA ASN A 25 -3.59 11.27 2.26
C ASN A 25 -4.60 10.13 2.26
N GLN A 26 -5.50 10.09 1.27
CA GLN A 26 -6.47 9.02 1.11
C GLN A 26 -5.78 7.67 0.84
N VAL A 27 -4.81 7.63 -0.06
CA VAL A 27 -4.00 6.42 -0.33
C VAL A 27 -3.22 6.00 0.92
N PHE A 28 -2.63 6.94 1.65
CA PHE A 28 -1.91 6.65 2.89
C PHE A 28 -2.83 6.05 3.97
N ASN A 29 -4.04 6.59 4.13
CA ASN A 29 -5.03 6.07 5.07
C ASN A 29 -5.46 4.63 4.73
N LEU A 30 -5.66 4.32 3.45
CA LEU A 30 -5.96 2.95 3.01
C LEU A 30 -4.81 1.99 3.35
N VAL A 31 -3.57 2.35 3.04
CA VAL A 31 -2.41 1.49 3.32
C VAL A 31 -2.22 1.28 4.82
N ASN A 32 -2.36 2.33 5.63
CA ASN A 32 -2.19 2.21 7.09
C ASN A 32 -3.33 1.46 7.78
N GLY A 33 -4.51 1.43 7.16
CA GLY A 33 -5.67 0.66 7.64
C GLY A 33 -5.42 -0.84 7.73
N GLN A 34 -4.44 -1.37 6.99
CA GLN A 34 -4.10 -2.79 6.99
C GLN A 34 -3.72 -3.30 8.37
N SER A 35 -2.91 -2.55 9.12
CA SER A 35 -2.46 -2.94 10.46
C SER A 35 -3.63 -3.08 11.44
N SER A 36 -4.58 -2.14 11.39
CA SER A 36 -5.80 -2.15 12.20
C SER A 36 -6.68 -3.34 11.86
N PHE A 37 -6.89 -3.61 10.56
CA PHE A 37 -7.67 -4.76 10.11
C PHE A 37 -7.04 -6.09 10.55
N GLN A 38 -5.72 -6.25 10.35
CA GLN A 38 -4.98 -7.43 10.79
C GLN A 38 -5.10 -7.65 12.29
N ASN A 39 -4.94 -6.60 13.09
CA ASN A 39 -5.02 -6.70 14.55
C ASN A 39 -6.42 -7.11 15.01
N LYS A 40 -7.48 -6.53 14.43
CA LYS A 40 -8.88 -6.90 14.75
C LYS A 40 -9.19 -8.35 14.35
N ALA A 41 -8.82 -8.77 13.14
CA ALA A 41 -9.05 -10.13 12.67
C ALA A 41 -8.28 -11.15 13.53
N THR A 42 -7.03 -10.84 13.85
CA THR A 42 -6.18 -11.71 14.68
C THR A 42 -6.71 -11.82 16.10
N LEU A 43 -7.16 -10.71 16.70
CA LEU A 43 -7.76 -10.71 18.04
C LEU A 43 -8.98 -11.64 18.09
N LEU A 44 -9.92 -11.46 17.15
CA LEU A 44 -11.16 -12.24 17.10
C LEU A 44 -10.88 -13.74 16.93
N THR A 45 -10.04 -14.10 15.96
CA THR A 45 -9.72 -15.50 15.64
C THR A 45 -8.92 -16.17 16.75
N THR A 46 -7.98 -15.45 17.37
CA THR A 46 -7.22 -15.94 18.53
C THR A 46 -8.17 -16.20 19.70
N TYR A 47 -9.09 -15.26 19.99
CA TYR A 47 -10.11 -15.44 21.02
C TYR A 47 -10.99 -16.68 20.75
N LEU A 48 -11.51 -16.83 19.53
CA LEU A 48 -12.31 -18.00 19.16
C LEU A 48 -11.51 -19.30 19.25
N SER A 49 -10.23 -19.29 18.89
CA SER A 49 -9.36 -20.47 19.01
C SER A 49 -9.10 -20.85 20.47
N LEU A 50 -8.92 -19.86 21.36
CA LEU A 50 -8.81 -20.07 22.80
C LEU A 50 -10.09 -20.69 23.36
N GLU A 51 -11.25 -20.18 22.93
CA GLU A 51 -12.53 -20.76 23.34
C GLU A 51 -12.70 -22.19 22.82
N ALA A 52 -12.30 -22.46 21.58
CA ALA A 52 -12.36 -23.79 20.98
C ALA A 52 -11.49 -24.81 21.75
N VAL A 53 -10.20 -24.50 22.01
CA VAL A 53 -9.28 -25.42 22.68
C VAL A 53 -9.61 -25.65 24.16
N ASN A 54 -10.46 -24.81 24.76
CA ASN A 54 -10.89 -24.92 26.15
C ASN A 54 -12.31 -25.49 26.33
N ARG A 55 -13.23 -25.26 25.38
CA ARG A 55 -14.64 -25.68 25.48
C ARG A 55 -14.98 -26.92 24.67
N ILE A 56 -14.31 -27.18 23.54
CA ILE A 56 -14.64 -28.32 22.68
C ILE A 56 -14.06 -29.60 23.28
N GLY A 57 -14.91 -30.62 23.52
CA GLY A 57 -14.55 -31.84 24.25
C GLY A 57 -13.25 -32.51 23.79
N PRO A 58 -13.07 -32.83 22.49
CA PRO A 58 -11.83 -33.38 21.97
C PRO A 58 -10.61 -32.46 22.16
N ALA A 59 -10.74 -31.17 21.84
CA ALA A 59 -9.63 -30.21 21.90
C ALA A 59 -9.20 -29.90 23.34
N LYS A 60 -10.15 -29.90 24.29
CA LYS A 60 -9.91 -29.68 25.72
C LYS A 60 -8.96 -30.72 26.33
N LYS A 61 -8.97 -31.95 25.82
CA LYS A 61 -8.14 -33.07 26.32
C LYS A 61 -6.69 -33.04 25.81
N LEU A 62 -6.37 -32.16 24.86
CA LEU A 62 -5.01 -32.02 24.34
C LEU A 62 -4.06 -31.46 25.41
N ALA A 63 -2.79 -31.85 25.34
CA ALA A 63 -1.74 -31.26 26.16
C ALA A 63 -1.55 -29.77 25.84
N ILE A 64 -1.02 -29.01 26.80
CA ILE A 64 -0.95 -27.55 26.72
C ILE A 64 -0.16 -27.05 25.50
N TYR A 65 0.92 -27.74 25.13
CA TYR A 65 1.74 -27.37 23.98
C TYR A 65 0.99 -27.53 22.65
N PHE A 66 0.10 -28.53 22.51
CA PHE A 66 -0.76 -28.65 21.33
C PHE A 66 -1.81 -27.53 21.28
N LYS A 67 -2.40 -27.17 22.43
CA LYS A 67 -3.35 -26.04 22.49
C LYS A 67 -2.68 -24.74 22.10
N ALA A 68 -1.51 -24.45 22.68
CA ALA A 68 -0.71 -23.27 22.36
C ALA A 68 -0.29 -23.27 20.88
N GLY A 69 0.09 -24.44 20.33
CA GLY A 69 0.39 -24.60 18.91
C GLY A 69 -0.79 -24.25 18.00
N ILE A 70 -1.99 -24.74 18.30
CA ILE A 70 -3.22 -24.41 17.56
C ILE A 70 -3.48 -22.90 17.59
N VAL A 71 -3.48 -22.29 18.79
CA VAL A 71 -3.75 -20.86 18.95
C VAL A 71 -2.69 -20.01 18.24
N GLY A 72 -1.42 -20.37 18.36
CA GLY A 72 -0.31 -19.68 17.68
C GLY A 72 -0.38 -19.81 16.15
N ALA A 73 -0.73 -20.98 15.64
CA ALA A 73 -0.93 -21.19 14.21
C ALA A 73 -2.12 -20.36 13.67
N VAL A 74 -3.22 -20.29 14.41
CA VAL A 74 -4.36 -19.42 14.06
C VAL A 74 -3.94 -17.95 14.08
N PHE A 75 -3.24 -17.49 15.12
CA PHE A 75 -2.76 -16.11 15.22
C PHE A 75 -1.93 -15.71 14.00
N LEU A 76 -0.87 -16.48 13.69
CA LEU A 76 0.02 -16.19 12.57
C LEU A 76 -0.70 -16.32 11.23
N GLY A 77 -1.43 -17.42 11.04
CA GLY A 77 -2.19 -17.69 9.81
C GLY A 77 -3.20 -16.59 9.50
N THR A 78 -3.97 -16.16 10.51
CA THR A 78 -4.91 -15.05 10.34
C THR A 78 -4.20 -13.74 10.06
N ARG A 79 -3.09 -13.43 10.74
CA ARG A 79 -2.35 -12.18 10.50
C ARG A 79 -1.87 -12.07 9.05
N PHE A 80 -1.31 -13.13 8.49
CA PHE A 80 -0.89 -13.16 7.08
C PHE A 80 -2.09 -13.12 6.13
N ALA A 81 -3.10 -13.98 6.35
CA ALA A 81 -4.27 -14.05 5.47
C ALA A 81 -5.07 -12.74 5.43
N SER A 82 -5.33 -12.13 6.59
CA SER A 82 -6.05 -10.86 6.70
C SER A 82 -5.28 -9.69 6.07
N GLY A 83 -3.95 -9.67 6.20
CA GLY A 83 -3.11 -8.68 5.53
C GLY A 83 -3.19 -8.77 4.02
N SER A 84 -3.00 -9.97 3.47
CA SER A 84 -3.11 -10.22 2.03
C SER A 84 -4.50 -9.94 1.49
N TYR A 85 -5.54 -10.33 2.22
CA TYR A 85 -6.93 -10.05 1.86
C TYR A 85 -7.20 -8.54 1.82
N TYR A 86 -6.80 -7.82 2.87
CA TYR A 86 -7.02 -6.38 2.96
C TYR A 86 -6.27 -5.63 1.84
N ALA A 87 -4.99 -5.96 1.63
CA ALA A 87 -4.19 -5.39 0.55
C ALA A 87 -4.85 -5.64 -0.83
N LYS A 88 -5.43 -6.83 -1.05
CA LYS A 88 -6.18 -7.14 -2.26
C LYS A 88 -7.49 -6.34 -2.35
N SER A 89 -8.20 -6.14 -1.25
CA SER A 89 -9.48 -5.42 -1.23
C SER A 89 -9.33 -3.91 -1.47
N ILE A 90 -8.22 -3.31 -1.05
CA ILE A 90 -7.99 -1.86 -1.24
C ILE A 90 -7.35 -1.52 -2.59
N LYS A 91 -6.77 -2.51 -3.29
CA LYS A 91 -6.09 -2.28 -4.60
C LYS A 91 -6.96 -1.53 -5.61
N PRO A 92 -8.24 -1.89 -5.84
CA PRO A 92 -9.09 -1.16 -6.77
C PRO A 92 -9.35 0.29 -6.32
N GLU A 93 -9.51 0.52 -5.02
CA GLU A 93 -9.75 1.86 -4.47
C GLU A 93 -8.52 2.75 -4.63
N ILE A 94 -7.32 2.23 -4.36
CA ILE A 94 -6.06 2.92 -4.65
C ILE A 94 -5.94 3.22 -6.14
N GLY A 95 -6.34 2.30 -7.01
CA GLY A 95 -6.38 2.51 -8.46
C GLY A 95 -7.27 3.68 -8.84
N LYS A 96 -8.50 3.75 -8.34
CA LYS A 96 -9.42 4.87 -8.61
C LYS A 96 -8.85 6.21 -8.16
N LEU A 97 -8.26 6.24 -6.97
CA LEU A 97 -7.66 7.46 -6.42
C LEU A 97 -6.48 7.96 -7.26
N LEU A 98 -5.74 7.04 -7.88
CA LEU A 98 -4.58 7.34 -8.71
C LEU A 98 -4.91 7.44 -10.20
N ASP A 99 -6.20 7.55 -10.56
CA ASP A 99 -6.62 7.80 -11.93
C ASP A 99 -6.03 9.13 -12.44
N GLY A 100 -5.41 9.09 -13.62
CA GLY A 100 -4.67 10.21 -14.18
C GLY A 100 -3.26 10.43 -13.61
N ALA A 101 -2.76 9.57 -12.71
CA ALA A 101 -1.37 9.66 -12.23
C ALA A 101 -0.37 9.24 -13.32
N PRO A 102 0.79 9.90 -13.46
CA PRO A 102 1.81 9.46 -14.40
C PRO A 102 2.43 8.12 -13.97
N ILE A 103 2.72 7.23 -14.94
CA ILE A 103 3.23 5.88 -14.70
C ILE A 103 4.45 5.51 -15.54
N TRP A 104 5.27 4.62 -14.98
CA TRP A 104 6.51 4.08 -15.56
C TRP A 104 6.54 2.55 -15.50
N GLU A 105 7.29 1.93 -16.40
CA GLU A 105 7.50 0.47 -16.43
C GLU A 105 8.38 0.00 -15.27
N ASN A 106 9.44 0.76 -14.97
CA ASN A 106 10.35 0.43 -13.88
C ASN A 106 10.16 1.38 -12.70
N LYS A 107 10.24 0.82 -11.49
CA LYS A 107 10.19 1.58 -10.24
C LYS A 107 11.30 2.63 -10.13
N PHE A 108 12.47 2.36 -10.68
CA PHE A 108 13.66 3.23 -10.58
C PHE A 108 13.53 4.50 -11.43
N ASP A 109 12.70 4.48 -12.46
CA ASP A 109 12.49 5.61 -13.35
C ASP A 109 11.46 6.60 -12.78
N VAL A 110 10.76 6.21 -11.71
CA VAL A 110 9.70 7.02 -11.11
C VAL A 110 10.31 8.12 -10.23
N PRO A 111 10.09 9.40 -10.55
CA PRO A 111 10.60 10.51 -9.76
C PRO A 111 9.82 10.71 -8.45
N GLU A 112 10.54 11.06 -7.39
CA GLU A 112 9.97 11.58 -6.15
C GLU A 112 9.99 13.10 -6.21
N LEU A 113 8.82 13.73 -6.37
CA LEU A 113 8.70 15.17 -6.64
C LEU A 113 9.28 16.01 -5.48
N ASP A 114 9.11 15.53 -4.25
CA ASP A 114 9.65 16.12 -3.02
C ASP A 114 11.17 16.02 -2.90
N LYS A 115 11.82 15.21 -3.73
CA LYS A 115 13.28 15.06 -3.78
C LYS A 115 13.91 15.67 -5.03
N LYS A 116 13.10 16.20 -5.95
CA LYS A 116 13.62 16.87 -7.15
C LYS A 116 14.20 18.22 -6.76
N PHE A 117 15.36 18.52 -7.33
CA PHE A 117 15.91 19.87 -7.26
C PHE A 117 14.98 20.82 -8.04
N PHE A 118 14.71 21.97 -7.45
CA PHE A 118 14.01 23.08 -8.07
C PHE A 118 14.77 24.37 -7.76
N PHE A 119 14.59 25.38 -8.60
CA PHE A 119 15.07 26.72 -8.35
C PHE A 119 13.90 27.69 -8.33
N ILE A 120 14.12 28.85 -7.75
CA ILE A 120 13.16 29.96 -7.78
C ILE A 120 13.46 30.75 -9.05
N ASP A 121 12.48 30.86 -9.93
CA ASP A 121 12.66 31.43 -11.26
C ASP A 121 12.36 32.93 -11.24
N ASP A 122 13.41 33.75 -11.35
CA ASP A 122 13.32 35.22 -11.34
C ASP A 122 12.45 35.76 -12.49
N ASP A 123 12.44 35.07 -13.63
CA ASP A 123 11.66 35.46 -14.82
C ASP A 123 10.19 35.01 -14.74
N ASN A 124 9.87 34.08 -13.81
CA ASN A 124 8.52 33.59 -13.56
C ASN A 124 8.04 33.97 -12.14
N ASN A 125 8.14 35.25 -11.79
CA ASN A 125 7.64 35.80 -10.52
C ASN A 125 8.15 35.07 -9.26
N PHE A 126 9.36 34.53 -9.29
CA PHE A 126 9.93 33.73 -8.21
C PHE A 126 9.10 32.47 -7.88
N GLU A 127 8.41 31.90 -8.86
CA GLU A 127 7.76 30.60 -8.70
C GLU A 127 8.80 29.46 -8.72
N PRO A 128 8.55 28.37 -7.98
CA PRO A 128 9.42 27.20 -8.01
C PRO A 128 9.33 26.52 -9.38
N SER A 129 10.47 26.36 -10.04
CA SER A 129 10.58 25.74 -11.35
C SER A 129 11.52 24.54 -11.32
N LEU A 130 11.10 23.45 -11.98
CA LEU A 130 11.94 22.27 -12.23
C LEU A 130 12.86 22.47 -13.44
N TRP A 131 12.62 23.50 -14.26
CA TRP A 131 13.32 23.77 -15.51
C TRP A 131 14.63 24.55 -15.27
N HIS A 132 15.47 24.03 -14.38
CA HIS A 132 16.72 24.69 -14.02
C HIS A 132 17.73 24.67 -15.16
N HIS A 133 18.64 25.65 -15.21
CA HIS A 133 19.64 25.82 -16.27
C HIS A 133 20.53 24.60 -16.55
N GLY A 134 20.72 23.72 -15.56
CA GLY A 134 21.44 22.44 -15.73
C GLY A 134 20.62 21.29 -16.32
N ILE A 135 19.34 21.50 -16.69
CA ILE A 135 18.48 20.44 -17.20
C ILE A 135 18.80 20.16 -18.67
N ASN A 136 19.22 18.94 -18.96
CA ASN A 136 19.58 18.55 -20.32
C ASN A 136 18.57 17.56 -20.93
N GLN A 137 17.85 16.81 -20.08
CA GLN A 137 16.84 15.82 -20.47
C GLN A 137 15.79 15.70 -19.36
N ILE A 138 14.58 15.27 -19.74
CA ILE A 138 13.48 14.99 -18.81
C ILE A 138 13.04 13.55 -18.97
N ASP A 139 13.05 12.83 -17.86
CA ASP A 139 12.43 11.52 -17.75
C ASP A 139 10.92 11.68 -17.84
N LYS A 140 10.37 11.37 -19.01
CA LYS A 140 8.93 11.46 -19.26
C LYS A 140 8.24 10.21 -18.75
N PRO A 141 7.01 10.33 -18.20
CA PRO A 141 6.18 9.16 -17.97
C PRO A 141 5.87 8.46 -19.28
N LYS A 142 5.66 7.14 -19.22
CA LYS A 142 5.27 6.36 -20.40
C LYS A 142 3.85 6.69 -20.83
N GLN A 143 2.95 6.79 -19.85
CA GLN A 143 1.56 7.20 -20.04
C GLN A 143 0.99 7.69 -18.70
N PHE A 144 -0.28 8.10 -18.72
CA PHE A 144 -1.07 8.34 -17.51
C PHE A 144 -1.92 7.12 -17.22
N TYR A 145 -2.01 6.78 -15.94
CA TYR A 145 -2.85 5.69 -15.46
C TYR A 145 -4.31 6.00 -15.77
N LYS A 146 -5.02 4.98 -16.24
CA LYS A 146 -6.46 5.01 -16.40
C LYS A 146 -7.06 3.86 -15.62
N PHE A 147 -7.93 4.17 -14.68
CA PHE A 147 -8.68 3.13 -13.96
C PHE A 147 -9.77 2.55 -14.87
N GLU A 148 -9.79 1.23 -15.03
CA GLU A 148 -10.79 0.46 -15.80
C GLU A 148 -11.66 -0.39 -14.87
#